data_AF-A0A832S8V0-F1
#
_entry.id   AF-A0A832S8V0-F1
#
_cell.length_a   1.000
_cell.length_b   1.000
_cell.length_c   1.000
_cell.angle_alpha   90.00
_cell.angle_beta   90.00
_cell.angle_gamma   90.00
#
_symmetry.space_group_name_H-M   'P 1'
#
loop_
_entity.id
_entity.type
_entity.pdbx_description
1 polymer ?
#
loop_
_entity_poly.entity_id
_entity_poly.type
_entity_poly.pdbx_seq_one_letter_code
_entity_poly.pdbx_strand_id
1 'polypeptide(L)'
;MSNMDLLFRIIYVFSSALLYPVMILLTLLVFVSLIQLGEFLSEYSKRIKDRNSLESSCKKILQSLHDSDFSEASRALESIKQNYMVTAFARESAQYLEEQNIPAIEKLSEEYEIKMAKRLENTKISSTVAPMLGLMGTLIPLGPALIGLSQGDLETLAQNLMIAFATTVV
;
A
#
# COMPACT_ATOMS: atom_id res chain seq x y z
N MET A 1 42.41 -12.13 23.71
CA MET A 1 41.11 -11.88 23.06
C MET A 1 41.18 -12.50 21.68
N SER A 2 40.35 -13.50 21.42
CA SER A 2 40.36 -14.26 20.17
C SER A 2 39.89 -13.37 19.02
N ASN A 3 40.40 -13.57 17.80
CA ASN A 3 39.88 -12.90 16.60
C ASN A 3 38.36 -13.12 16.43
N MET A 4 37.81 -14.21 17.00
CA MET A 4 36.37 -14.48 17.04
C MET A 4 35.60 -13.50 17.94
N ASP A 5 36.16 -13.09 19.08
CA ASP A 5 35.49 -12.16 20.01
C ASP A 5 35.33 -10.78 19.35
N LEU A 6 36.34 -10.37 18.58
CA LEU A 6 36.34 -9.10 17.87
C LEU A 6 35.30 -9.09 16.73
N LEU A 7 35.20 -10.19 15.98
CA LEU A 7 34.18 -10.36 14.94
C LEU A 7 32.76 -10.32 15.52
N PHE A 8 32.53 -11.06 16.61
CA PHE A 8 31.24 -11.09 17.31
C PHE A 8 30.85 -9.70 17.82
N ARG A 9 31.79 -8.97 18.42
CA ARG A 9 31.56 -7.61 18.95
C ARG A 9 31.26 -6.60 17.84
N ILE A 10 31.89 -6.72 16.68
CA ILE A 10 31.57 -5.91 15.50
C ILE A 10 30.12 -6.21 15.04
N ILE A 11 29.77 -7.47 14.85
CA ILE A 11 28.41 -7.88 14.44
C ILE A 11 27.36 -7.39 15.44
N TYR A 12 27.64 -7.51 16.74
CA TYR A 12 26.75 -7.03 17.79
C TYR A 12 26.52 -5.52 17.73
N VAL A 13 27.59 -4.72 17.55
CA VAL A 13 27.48 -3.26 17.42
C VAL A 13 26.67 -2.89 16.19
N PHE A 14 26.90 -3.56 15.06
CA PHE A 14 26.12 -3.34 13.84
C PHE A 14 24.64 -3.69 14.03
N SER A 15 24.34 -4.84 14.64
CA SER A 15 22.96 -5.27 14.91
C SER A 15 22.23 -4.29 15.84
N SER A 16 22.90 -3.89 16.93
CA SER A 16 22.36 -2.92 17.89
C SER A 16 22.15 -1.54 17.25
N ALA A 17 23.06 -1.12 16.37
CA ALA A 17 22.91 0.13 15.62
C ALA A 17 21.76 0.08 14.60
N LEU A 18 21.41 -1.11 14.09
CA LEU A 18 20.27 -1.32 13.20
C LEU A 18 18.92 -1.30 13.93
N LEU A 19 18.88 -1.46 15.25
CA LEU A 19 17.63 -1.46 16.01
C LEU A 19 16.87 -0.13 15.87
N TYR A 20 17.55 0.99 16.12
CA TYR A 20 16.94 2.32 16.02
C TYR A 20 16.35 2.65 14.63
N PRO A 21 17.06 2.46 13.51
CA PRO A 21 16.49 2.71 12.19
C PRO A 21 15.32 1.78 11.87
N VAL A 22 15.34 0.52 12.34
CA VAL A 22 14.19 -0.40 12.19
C VAL A 22 12.98 0.11 12.97
N MET A 23 13.15 0.55 14.22
CA MET A 23 12.06 1.13 15.04
C MET A 23 11.42 2.35 14.38
N ILE A 24 12.25 3.26 13.84
CA ILE A 24 11.79 4.47 13.15
C ILE A 24 11.01 4.08 11.89
N LEU A 25 11.54 3.15 11.10
CA LEU A 25 10.90 2.69 9.86
C LEU A 25 9.57 1.99 10.14
N LEU A 26 9.48 1.15 11.16
CA LEU A 26 8.23 0.52 11.60
C LEU A 26 7.18 1.55 12.01
N THR A 27 7.57 2.52 12.84
CA THR A 27 6.67 3.60 13.27
C THR A 27 6.13 4.39 12.07
N LEU A 28 6.97 4.67 11.09
CA LEU A 28 6.57 5.34 9.85
C LEU A 28 5.63 4.47 9.02
N LEU A 29 5.92 3.17 8.87
CA LEU A 29 5.09 2.23 8.13
C LEU A 29 3.69 2.09 8.73
N VAL A 30 3.54 2.14 10.06
CA VAL A 30 2.23 2.16 10.72
C VAL A 30 1.44 3.40 10.31
N PHE A 31 2.08 4.58 10.33
CA PHE A 31 1.41 5.81 9.91
C PHE A 31 0.97 5.75 8.44
N VAL A 32 1.84 5.22 7.56
CA VAL A 32 1.52 4.99 6.15
C VAL A 32 0.37 3.98 6.00
N SER A 33 0.35 2.91 6.79
CA SER A 33 -0.72 1.92 6.79
C SER A 33 -2.07 2.52 7.18
N LEU A 34 -2.10 3.38 8.20
CA LEU A 34 -3.32 4.09 8.62
C LEU A 34 -3.85 5.01 7.51
N ILE A 35 -2.97 5.73 6.81
CA ILE A 35 -3.37 6.56 5.66
C ILE A 35 -3.96 5.69 4.55
N GLN A 36 -3.27 4.59 4.17
CA GLN A 36 -3.75 3.68 3.13
C GLN A 36 -5.09 3.04 3.50
N LEU A 37 -5.29 2.69 4.77
CA LEU A 37 -6.56 2.16 5.28
C LEU A 37 -7.67 3.21 5.19
N GLY A 38 -7.39 4.47 5.52
CA GLY A 38 -8.33 5.58 5.37
C GLY A 38 -8.73 5.83 3.91
N GLU A 39 -7.76 5.84 3.00
CA GLU A 39 -8.02 5.94 1.55
C GLU A 39 -8.89 4.76 1.06
N PHE A 40 -8.55 3.55 1.47
CA PHE A 40 -9.31 2.34 1.13
C PHE A 40 -10.74 2.40 1.65
N LEU A 41 -10.98 2.81 2.90
CA LEU A 41 -12.32 2.94 3.48
C LEU A 41 -13.16 4.02 2.78
N SER A 42 -12.54 5.15 2.44
CA SER A 42 -13.15 6.23 1.67
C SER A 42 -13.58 5.74 0.28
N GLU A 43 -12.71 4.98 -0.40
CA GLU A 43 -13.00 4.38 -1.69
C GLU A 43 -14.10 3.31 -1.61
N TYR A 44 -14.00 2.41 -0.63
CA TYR A 44 -14.97 1.34 -0.40
C TYR A 44 -16.38 1.89 -0.15
N SER A 45 -16.49 2.94 0.65
CA SER A 45 -17.77 3.60 0.96
C SER A 45 -18.42 4.20 -0.29
N LYS A 46 -17.62 4.85 -1.16
CA LYS A 46 -18.11 5.40 -2.44
C LYS A 46 -18.56 4.30 -3.40
N ARG A 47 -17.82 3.18 -3.44
CA ARG A 47 -18.09 2.05 -4.33
C ARG A 47 -19.43 1.36 -4.02
N ILE A 48 -19.79 1.22 -2.75
CA ILE A 48 -21.06 0.59 -2.35
C ILE A 48 -22.26 1.47 -2.68
N LYS A 49 -22.13 2.79 -2.47
CA LYS A 49 -23.24 3.73 -2.68
C LYS A 49 -23.60 3.90 -4.16
N ASP A 50 -22.60 3.95 -5.05
CA ASP A 50 -22.82 4.34 -6.45
C ASP A 50 -22.80 3.19 -7.46
N ARG A 51 -22.71 1.92 -7.02
CA ARG A 51 -22.68 0.74 -7.93
C ARG A 51 -23.91 0.64 -8.82
N ASN A 52 -25.10 0.90 -8.27
CA ASN A 52 -26.36 0.86 -9.03
C ASN A 52 -26.45 2.01 -10.06
N SER A 53 -25.83 3.16 -9.75
CA SER A 53 -25.75 4.30 -10.67
C SER A 53 -24.78 4.03 -11.82
N LEU A 54 -23.69 3.30 -11.56
CA LEU A 54 -22.72 2.93 -12.58
C LEU A 54 -23.31 1.95 -13.61
N GLU A 55 -24.01 0.91 -13.14
CA GLU A 55 -24.63 -0.08 -14.04
C GLU A 55 -25.68 0.56 -14.96
N SER A 56 -26.51 1.46 -14.41
CA SER A 56 -27.50 2.19 -15.19
C SER A 56 -26.87 3.17 -16.19
N SER A 57 -25.76 3.83 -15.82
CA SER A 57 -25.02 4.71 -16.74
C SER A 57 -24.37 3.92 -17.87
N CYS A 58 -23.80 2.74 -17.57
CA CYS A 58 -23.20 1.87 -18.57
C CYS A 58 -24.23 1.33 -19.57
N LYS A 59 -25.44 0.97 -19.10
CA LYS A 59 -26.55 0.58 -19.98
C LYS A 59 -26.97 1.72 -20.92
N LYS A 60 -27.02 2.97 -20.43
CA LYS A 60 -27.32 4.14 -21.27
C LYS A 60 -26.25 4.38 -22.33
N ILE A 61 -24.97 4.29 -21.96
CA ILE A 61 -23.86 4.43 -22.91
C ILE A 61 -23.96 3.36 -24.02
N LEU A 62 -24.20 2.11 -23.64
CA LEU A 62 -24.32 1.00 -24.61
C LEU A 62 -25.51 1.20 -25.55
N GLN A 63 -26.63 1.73 -25.03
CA GLN A 63 -27.80 2.04 -25.85
C GLN A 63 -27.54 3.21 -26.82
N SER A 64 -26.97 4.32 -26.37
CA SER A 64 -26.61 5.45 -27.26
C SER A 64 -25.56 5.07 -28.31
N LEU A 65 -24.63 4.16 -28.00
CA LEU A 65 -23.71 3.60 -28.99
C LEU A 65 -24.43 2.76 -30.06
N HIS A 66 -25.45 1.99 -29.68
CA HIS A 66 -26.28 1.24 -30.62
C HIS A 66 -27.06 2.16 -31.56
N ASP A 67 -27.57 3.27 -31.02
CA ASP A 67 -28.30 4.30 -31.76
C ASP A 67 -27.36 5.24 -32.56
N SER A 68 -26.05 4.96 -32.57
CA SER A 68 -24.99 5.75 -33.24
C SER A 68 -24.90 7.21 -32.77
N ASP A 69 -25.42 7.52 -31.58
CA ASP A 69 -25.30 8.83 -30.93
C ASP A 69 -24.06 8.86 -30.03
N PHE A 70 -22.91 9.10 -30.65
CA PHE A 70 -21.61 9.22 -29.97
C PHE A 70 -21.54 10.45 -29.05
N SER A 71 -22.34 11.49 -29.30
CA SER A 71 -22.36 12.71 -28.47
C SER A 71 -23.09 12.46 -27.16
N GLU A 72 -24.23 11.77 -27.19
CA GLU A 72 -24.95 11.37 -25.98
C GLU A 72 -24.16 10.32 -25.18
N ALA A 73 -23.50 9.37 -25.86
CA ALA A 73 -22.63 8.39 -25.22
C ALA A 73 -21.44 9.05 -24.49
N SER A 74 -20.81 10.06 -25.10
CA SER A 74 -19.73 10.85 -24.49
C SER A 74 -20.21 11.59 -23.22
N ARG A 75 -21.35 12.29 -23.29
CA ARG A 75 -21.94 12.99 -22.13
C ARG A 75 -22.33 12.03 -21.00
N ALA A 76 -22.86 10.86 -21.34
CA ALA A 76 -23.18 9.84 -20.36
C ALA A 76 -21.92 9.30 -19.66
N LEU A 77 -20.80 9.18 -20.39
CA LEU A 77 -19.51 8.79 -19.84
C LEU A 77 -18.91 9.85 -18.90
N GLU A 78 -18.99 11.15 -19.24
CA GLU A 78 -18.57 12.24 -18.36
C GLU A 78 -19.40 12.33 -17.06
N SER A 79 -20.65 11.88 -17.11
CA SER A 79 -21.55 11.90 -15.96
C SER A 79 -21.24 10.83 -14.91
N ILE A 80 -20.34 9.88 -15.23
CA ILE A 80 -19.92 8.83 -14.31
C ILE A 80 -19.16 9.45 -13.15
N LYS A 81 -19.75 9.38 -11.95
CA LYS A 81 -19.11 9.74 -10.68
C LYS A 81 -18.82 8.48 -9.90
N GLN A 82 -17.54 8.14 -9.78
CA GLN A 82 -17.04 6.96 -9.06
C GLN A 82 -15.76 7.33 -8.30
N ASN A 83 -14.88 6.35 -8.03
CA ASN A 83 -13.53 6.65 -7.57
C ASN A 83 -12.81 7.57 -8.58
N TYR A 84 -11.83 8.32 -8.08
CA TYR A 84 -11.00 9.25 -8.85
C TYR A 84 -10.47 8.62 -10.14
N MET A 85 -9.95 7.39 -10.08
CA MET A 85 -9.37 6.74 -11.27
C MET A 85 -10.42 6.41 -12.33
N VAL A 86 -11.59 5.90 -11.92
CA VAL A 86 -12.69 5.57 -12.84
C VAL A 86 -13.30 6.83 -13.44
N THR A 87 -13.48 7.87 -12.64
CA THR A 87 -14.02 9.16 -13.09
C THR A 87 -13.06 9.85 -14.06
N ALA A 88 -11.76 9.82 -13.78
CA ALA A 88 -10.73 10.39 -14.65
C ALA A 88 -10.63 9.62 -15.98
N PHE A 89 -10.62 8.28 -15.93
CA PHE A 89 -10.68 7.43 -17.12
C PHE A 89 -11.94 7.70 -17.94
N ALA A 90 -13.12 7.77 -17.31
CA ALA A 90 -14.38 8.01 -18.01
C ALA A 90 -14.41 9.38 -18.70
N ARG A 91 -13.92 10.44 -18.04
CA ARG A 91 -13.82 11.78 -18.64
C ARG A 91 -12.83 11.83 -19.81
N GLU A 92 -11.64 11.24 -19.66
CA GLU A 92 -10.64 11.20 -20.74
C GLU A 92 -11.13 10.34 -21.92
N SER A 93 -11.81 9.22 -21.65
CA SER A 93 -12.39 8.35 -22.68
C SER A 93 -13.52 9.03 -23.44
N ALA A 94 -14.25 9.96 -22.80
CA ALA A 94 -15.40 10.64 -23.42
C ALA A 94 -14.96 11.51 -24.60
N GLN A 95 -13.80 12.16 -24.47
CA GLN A 95 -13.21 12.98 -25.54
C GLN A 95 -12.85 12.13 -26.75
N TYR A 96 -12.17 11.00 -26.54
CA TYR A 96 -11.81 10.09 -27.63
C TYR A 96 -13.03 9.37 -28.24
N LEU A 97 -14.11 9.21 -27.47
CA LEU A 97 -15.35 8.62 -27.97
C LEU A 97 -16.10 9.56 -28.93
N GLU A 98 -16.11 10.86 -28.63
CA GLU A 98 -16.68 11.88 -29.52
C GLU A 98 -15.93 11.96 -30.87
N GLU A 99 -14.61 11.78 -30.83
CA GLU A 99 -13.75 11.68 -32.01
C GLU A 99 -13.82 10.32 -32.73
N GLN A 100 -14.62 9.37 -32.22
CA GLN A 100 -14.72 7.98 -32.70
C GLN A 100 -13.37 7.25 -32.75
N ASN A 101 -12.42 7.67 -31.91
CA ASN A 101 -11.06 7.15 -31.87
C ASN A 101 -10.96 5.98 -30.88
N ILE A 102 -11.58 4.86 -31.22
CA ILE A 102 -11.56 3.64 -30.40
C ILE A 102 -10.13 3.16 -30.06
N PRO A 103 -9.13 3.21 -30.98
CA PRO A 103 -7.75 2.84 -30.64
C PRO A 103 -7.15 3.70 -29.52
N ALA A 104 -7.52 4.98 -29.42
CA ALA A 104 -7.06 5.84 -28.34
C ALA A 104 -7.67 5.46 -26.98
N ILE A 105 -8.93 5.02 -26.96
CA ILE A 105 -9.59 4.53 -25.74
C ILE A 105 -8.95 3.23 -25.24
N GLU A 106 -8.60 2.32 -26.15
CA GLU A 106 -7.90 1.08 -25.80
C GLU A 106 -6.52 1.37 -25.18
N LYS A 107 -5.73 2.23 -25.82
CA LYS A 107 -4.45 2.69 -25.27
C LYS A 107 -4.63 3.37 -23.90
N LEU A 108 -5.66 4.21 -23.76
CA LEU A 108 -5.96 4.87 -22.49
C LEU A 108 -6.30 3.86 -21.38
N SER A 109 -7.03 2.80 -21.71
CA SER A 109 -7.32 1.70 -20.78
C SER A 109 -6.05 1.02 -20.31
N GLU A 110 -5.12 0.71 -21.22
CA GLU A 110 -3.80 0.14 -20.87
C GLU A 110 -3.01 1.07 -19.94
N GLU A 111 -2.97 2.37 -20.23
CA GLU A 111 -2.29 3.35 -19.37
C GLU A 111 -2.88 3.41 -17.95
N TYR A 112 -4.22 3.34 -17.84
CA TYR A 112 -4.90 3.32 -16.56
C TYR A 112 -4.71 2.00 -15.81
N GLU A 113 -4.62 0.87 -16.51
CA GLU A 113 -4.26 -0.42 -15.92
C GLU A 113 -2.85 -0.38 -15.31
N ILE A 114 -1.87 0.17 -16.03
CA ILE A 114 -0.50 0.36 -15.53
C ILE A 114 -0.49 1.27 -14.30
N LYS A 115 -1.23 2.39 -14.33
CA LYS A 115 -1.36 3.30 -13.17
C LYS A 115 -1.96 2.60 -11.96
N MET A 116 -2.99 1.76 -12.15
CA MET A 116 -3.63 0.99 -11.09
C MET A 116 -2.68 -0.07 -10.52
N ALA A 117 -1.98 -0.81 -11.38
CA ALA A 117 -0.99 -1.81 -10.99
C ALA A 117 0.13 -1.19 -10.14
N LYS A 118 0.65 -0.02 -10.55
CA LYS A 118 1.70 0.70 -9.81
C LYS A 118 1.24 1.18 -8.43
N ARG A 119 -0.01 1.61 -8.29
CA ARG A 119 -0.59 1.93 -6.97
C ARG A 119 -0.68 0.70 -6.08
N LEU A 120 -1.14 -0.42 -6.63
CA LEU A 120 -1.25 -1.68 -5.88
C LEU A 120 0.11 -2.23 -5.44
N GLU A 121 1.14 -2.04 -6.26
CA GLU A 121 2.52 -2.45 -5.95
C GLU A 121 3.03 -1.82 -4.64
N ASN A 122 2.81 -0.51 -4.45
CA ASN A 122 3.23 0.18 -3.22
C ASN A 122 2.56 -0.40 -1.97
N THR A 123 1.26 -0.69 -2.04
CA THR A 123 0.52 -1.34 -0.94
C THR A 123 1.04 -2.76 -0.70
N LYS A 124 1.34 -3.51 -1.77
CA LYS A 124 1.87 -4.87 -1.68
C LYS A 124 3.25 -4.90 -1.01
N ILE A 125 4.14 -3.98 -1.38
CA ILE A 125 5.46 -3.84 -0.75
C ILE A 125 5.30 -3.53 0.73
N SER A 126 4.48 -2.53 1.08
CA SER A 126 4.23 -2.15 2.48
C SER A 126 3.67 -3.31 3.31
N SER A 127 2.70 -4.06 2.76
CA SER A 127 2.07 -5.20 3.44
C SER A 127 3.02 -6.39 3.64
N THR A 128 4.08 -6.49 2.82
CA THR A 128 5.05 -7.60 2.89
C THR A 128 6.27 -7.24 3.74
N VAL A 129 6.77 -6.01 3.59
CA VAL A 129 8.00 -5.54 4.27
C VAL A 129 7.72 -5.20 5.73
N ALA A 130 6.55 -4.67 6.09
CA ALA A 130 6.24 -4.31 7.46
C ALA A 130 6.33 -5.52 8.43
N PRO A 131 5.71 -6.69 8.16
CA PRO A 131 5.89 -7.87 9.02
C PRO A 131 7.33 -8.38 9.10
N MET A 132 8.10 -8.29 8.00
CA MET A 132 9.51 -8.70 7.99
C MET A 132 10.37 -7.80 8.89
N LEU A 133 10.12 -6.49 8.87
CA LEU A 133 10.78 -5.53 9.75
C LEU A 133 10.37 -5.74 11.22
N GLY A 134 9.11 -6.05 11.49
CA GLY A 134 8.62 -6.38 12.83
C GLY A 134 9.32 -7.62 13.39
N LEU A 135 9.44 -8.67 12.57
CA LEU A 135 10.19 -9.88 12.91
C LEU A 135 11.67 -9.56 13.21
N MET A 136 12.34 -8.76 12.39
CA MET A 136 13.72 -8.33 12.65
C MET A 136 13.82 -7.50 13.95
N GLY A 137 12.83 -6.66 14.23
CA GLY A 137 12.70 -5.92 15.48
C GLY A 137 12.65 -6.81 16.72
N THR A 138 12.19 -8.07 16.59
CA THR A 138 12.25 -9.06 17.67
C THR A 138 13.62 -9.71 17.82
N LEU A 139 14.26 -10.04 16.69
CA LEU A 139 15.48 -10.86 16.68
C LEU A 139 16.72 -10.06 17.12
N ILE A 140 16.76 -8.76 16.83
CA ILE A 140 17.88 -7.88 17.21
C ILE A 140 18.04 -7.75 18.74
N PRO A 141 17.01 -7.36 19.52
CA PRO A 141 17.12 -7.21 20.98
C PRO A 141 17.19 -8.54 21.74
N LEU A 142 16.77 -9.67 21.13
CA LEU A 142 16.89 -10.99 21.76
C LEU A 142 18.35 -11.40 22.01
N GLY A 143 19.30 -10.96 21.19
CA GLY A 143 20.74 -11.18 21.41
C GLY A 143 21.23 -10.59 22.75
N PRO A 144 21.14 -9.26 22.93
CA PRO A 144 21.43 -8.60 24.21
C PRO A 144 20.68 -9.20 25.40
N ALA A 145 19.39 -9.56 25.21
CA ALA A 145 18.55 -10.13 26.25
C ALA A 145 19.10 -11.45 26.80
N LEU A 146 19.49 -12.39 25.92
CA LEU A 146 20.07 -13.68 26.31
C LEU A 146 21.45 -13.53 26.97
N ILE A 147 22.24 -12.55 26.53
CA ILE A 147 23.53 -12.23 27.17
C ILE A 147 23.29 -11.70 28.59
N GLY A 148 22.33 -10.79 28.78
CA GLY A 148 21.95 -10.28 30.11
C GLY A 148 21.49 -11.39 31.05
N LEU A 149 20.69 -12.33 30.55
CA LEU A 149 20.27 -13.52 31.33
C LEU A 149 21.47 -14.35 31.81
N SER A 150 22.47 -14.57 30.94
CA SER A 150 23.69 -15.31 31.33
C SER A 150 24.51 -14.62 32.43
N GLN A 151 24.34 -13.30 32.58
CA GLN A 151 25.00 -12.47 33.58
C GLN A 151 24.14 -12.25 34.84
N GLY A 152 22.91 -12.77 34.87
CA GLY A 152 21.96 -12.55 35.97
C GLY A 152 21.29 -11.17 35.96
N ASP A 153 21.43 -10.40 34.88
CA ASP A 153 20.81 -9.09 34.72
C ASP A 153 19.39 -9.23 34.14
N LEU A 154 18.42 -9.30 35.04
CA LEU A 154 17.00 -9.39 34.70
C LEU A 154 16.41 -8.08 34.17
N GLU A 155 17.03 -6.93 34.49
CA GLU A 155 16.53 -5.63 34.06
C GLU A 155 16.78 -5.45 32.56
N THR A 156 18.02 -5.70 32.11
CA THR A 156 18.38 -5.67 30.69
C THR A 156 17.57 -6.69 29.88
N LEU A 157 17.34 -7.88 30.44
CA LEU A 157 16.48 -8.90 29.82
C LEU A 157 15.05 -8.37 29.60
N ALA A 158 14.43 -7.82 30.64
CA ALA A 158 13.05 -7.33 30.58
C ALA A 158 12.89 -6.18 29.59
N GLN A 159 13.80 -5.20 29.58
CA GLN A 159 13.74 -4.05 28.68
C GLN A 159 13.84 -4.47 27.20
N ASN A 160 14.81 -5.35 26.87
CA ASN A 160 14.98 -5.82 25.51
C ASN A 160 13.80 -6.69 25.02
N LEU A 161 13.21 -7.50 25.90
CA LEU A 161 11.99 -8.27 25.58
C LEU A 161 10.77 -7.37 25.35
N MET A 162 10.59 -6.31 26.14
CA MET A 162 9.50 -5.35 25.89
C MET A 162 9.61 -4.71 24.51
N ILE A 163 10.82 -4.31 24.10
CA ILE A 163 11.06 -3.77 22.76
C ILE A 163 10.71 -4.82 21.70
N ALA A 164 11.21 -6.05 21.85
CA ALA A 164 10.92 -7.15 20.92
C ALA A 164 9.41 -7.37 20.73
N PHE A 165 8.66 -7.50 21.83
CA PHE A 165 7.22 -7.72 21.75
C PHE A 165 6.48 -6.52 21.16
N ALA A 166 6.85 -5.29 21.56
CA ALA A 166 6.25 -4.08 20.99
C ALA A 166 6.44 -4.03 19.47
N THR A 167 7.62 -4.35 18.94
CA THR A 167 7.87 -4.33 17.48
C THR A 167 7.07 -5.34 16.66
N THR A 168 6.56 -6.40 17.27
CA THR A 168 5.72 -7.39 16.56
C THR A 168 4.25 -6.95 16.52
N VAL A 169 3.81 -6.25 17.57
CA VAL A 169 2.43 -5.79 17.71
C VAL A 169 2.16 -4.59 16.81
N VAL A 170 3.18 -3.74 16.65
CA VAL A 170 3.18 -2.55 15.79
C VAL A 170 3.28 -2.96 14.32
#